data_AF-A0A7S3C1B2-F1
#
_entry.id   AF-A0A7S3C1B2-F1
#
_cell.length_a   1.000
_cell.length_b   1.000
_cell.length_c   1.000
_cell.angle_alpha   90.00
_cell.angle_beta   90.00
_cell.angle_gamma   90.00
#
_symmetry.space_group_name_H-M   'P 1'
#
loop_
_entity.id
_entity.type
_entity.pdbx_description
1 polymer ?
#
loop_
_entity_poly.entity_id
_entity_poly.type
_entity_poly.pdbx_seq_one_letter_code
_entity_poly.pdbx_strand_id
1 'polypeptide(L)'
;YDQGGNMGLAPCSILLLTTLVASCCGHAELPSLSAPPTTDYLAQEFDFEASRPPVNLPAWAASHAQLELMVAEALSWAACNGILMRASAAGDDEDSAPTFTHAPFSLLPCEFPAAALAEAYALAPVFGKLVESVSRDVPWLSRTLTEVAESDDFI
;
A
#
# COMPACT_ATOMS: atom_id res chain seq x y z
N TYR A 1 35.30 35.32 -60.28
CA TYR A 1 35.36 33.84 -60.20
C TYR A 1 34.39 33.40 -59.14
N ASP A 2 33.40 32.66 -59.63
CA ASP A 2 32.31 31.94 -58.98
C ASP A 2 32.74 31.04 -57.82
N GLN A 3 32.02 31.04 -56.69
CA GLN A 3 31.20 29.91 -56.19
C GLN A 3 30.80 30.09 -54.72
N GLY A 4 29.51 29.80 -54.44
CA GLY A 4 28.88 29.87 -53.13
C GLY A 4 29.21 28.69 -52.20
N GLY A 5 28.93 28.89 -50.91
CA GLY A 5 29.10 27.87 -49.87
C GLY A 5 28.26 28.20 -48.64
N ASN A 6 26.97 27.92 -48.73
CA ASN A 6 25.99 27.97 -47.64
C ASN A 6 26.32 26.85 -46.63
N MET A 7 26.72 27.19 -45.39
CA MET A 7 26.71 26.24 -44.28
C MET A 7 25.65 26.68 -43.27
N GLY A 8 24.44 26.21 -43.56
CA GLY A 8 23.32 26.25 -42.63
C GLY A 8 23.64 25.46 -41.36
N LEU A 9 23.20 26.04 -40.24
CA LEU A 9 23.04 25.36 -38.96
C LEU A 9 22.31 24.04 -39.17
N ALA A 10 23.00 22.92 -38.94
CA ALA A 10 22.42 21.59 -39.02
C ALA A 10 21.54 21.32 -37.77
N PRO A 11 20.24 21.05 -37.91
CA PRO A 11 19.33 20.71 -36.82
C PRO A 11 19.46 19.25 -36.32
N CYS A 12 20.59 18.58 -36.57
CA CYS A 12 20.74 17.13 -36.43
C CYS A 12 20.98 16.62 -34.99
N SER A 13 21.33 17.46 -34.03
CA SER A 13 21.64 16.98 -32.66
C SER A 13 20.43 16.79 -31.74
N ILE A 14 19.28 17.39 -32.06
CA ILE A 14 18.07 17.26 -31.22
C ILE A 14 17.25 16.01 -31.59
N LEU A 15 17.31 15.56 -32.85
CA LEU A 15 16.54 14.41 -33.33
C LEU A 15 17.11 13.05 -32.91
N LEU A 16 18.37 12.98 -32.47
CA LEU A 16 18.99 11.74 -31.98
C LEU A 16 18.69 11.45 -30.51
N LEU A 17 18.35 12.46 -29.71
CA LEU A 17 17.96 12.28 -28.31
C LEU A 17 16.48 11.88 -28.16
N THR A 18 15.60 12.30 -29.08
CA THR A 18 14.19 11.90 -29.06
C THR A 18 13.97 10.47 -29.57
N THR A 19 14.85 9.96 -30.43
CA THR A 19 14.76 8.58 -30.95
C THR A 19 15.30 7.52 -29.99
N LEU A 20 16.23 7.87 -29.09
CA LEU A 20 16.73 6.91 -28.09
C LEU A 20 15.72 6.67 -26.95
N VAL A 21 14.94 7.68 -26.56
CA VAL A 21 13.90 7.54 -25.52
C VAL A 21 12.69 6.73 -26.03
N ALA A 22 12.36 6.83 -27.32
CA ALA A 22 11.28 6.06 -27.93
C ALA A 22 11.59 4.55 -28.04
N SER A 23 12.87 4.17 -28.08
CA SER A 23 13.29 2.76 -28.25
C SER A 23 13.37 1.97 -26.94
N CYS A 24 13.27 2.62 -25.78
CA CYS A 24 13.21 1.93 -24.48
C CYS A 24 11.78 1.55 -24.06
N CYS A 25 10.76 1.95 -24.83
CA CYS A 25 9.43 1.34 -24.79
C CYS A 25 9.48 -0.04 -25.47
N GLY A 26 10.40 -0.89 -25.01
CA GLY A 26 10.27 -2.32 -25.20
C GLY A 26 8.88 -2.70 -24.71
N HIS A 27 8.16 -3.43 -25.54
CA HIS A 27 6.86 -3.99 -25.22
C HIS A 27 6.97 -4.72 -23.88
N ALA A 28 6.57 -4.06 -22.79
CA ALA A 28 6.14 -4.75 -21.60
C ALA A 28 4.78 -5.32 -21.99
N GLU A 29 4.82 -6.46 -22.69
CA GLU A 29 3.67 -7.30 -22.92
C GLU A 29 3.11 -7.59 -21.54
N LEU A 30 2.04 -6.87 -21.18
CA LEU A 30 1.29 -7.17 -19.96
C LEU A 30 0.98 -8.66 -20.06
N PRO A 31 1.35 -9.48 -19.06
CA PRO A 31 0.97 -10.89 -19.09
C PRO A 31 -0.52 -10.93 -19.38
N SER A 32 -0.93 -11.72 -20.37
CA SER A 32 -2.33 -11.81 -20.77
C SER A 32 -3.10 -12.43 -19.60
N LEU A 33 -3.51 -11.58 -18.67
CA LEU A 33 -4.33 -11.96 -17.54
C LEU A 33 -5.64 -12.42 -18.15
N SER A 34 -5.99 -13.69 -17.94
CA SER A 34 -7.33 -14.18 -18.23
C SER A 34 -8.32 -13.21 -17.58
N ALA A 35 -9.38 -12.84 -18.31
CA ALA A 35 -10.43 -12.00 -17.76
C ALA A 35 -10.76 -12.52 -16.35
N PRO A 36 -10.63 -11.68 -15.30
CA PRO A 36 -10.91 -12.14 -13.95
C PRO A 36 -12.36 -12.67 -13.96
N PRO A 37 -12.63 -13.78 -13.25
CA PRO A 37 -14.00 -14.22 -13.11
C PRO A 37 -14.85 -13.03 -12.64
N THR A 38 -16.06 -12.89 -13.17
CA THR A 38 -17.06 -11.92 -12.69
C THR A 38 -17.47 -12.35 -11.28
N THR A 39 -16.59 -12.12 -10.32
CA THR A 39 -16.85 -12.36 -8.91
C THR A 39 -17.64 -11.16 -8.43
N ASP A 40 -18.90 -11.41 -8.07
CA ASP A 40 -19.71 -10.44 -7.38
C ASP A 40 -19.19 -10.32 -5.94
N TYR A 41 -18.29 -9.36 -5.74
CA TYR A 41 -17.68 -9.09 -4.42
C TYR A 41 -18.70 -8.62 -3.39
N LEU A 42 -19.87 -8.10 -3.82
CA LEU A 42 -20.93 -7.66 -2.92
C LEU A 42 -21.80 -8.83 -2.44
N ALA A 43 -21.87 -9.90 -3.23
CA ALA A 43 -22.51 -11.15 -2.85
C ALA A 43 -21.59 -12.06 -2.00
N GLN A 44 -20.33 -11.67 -1.82
CA GLN A 44 -19.36 -12.45 -1.06
C GLN A 44 -19.52 -12.16 0.43
N GLU A 45 -20.19 -13.06 1.15
CA GLU A 45 -20.18 -13.05 2.62
C GLU A 45 -18.75 -13.34 3.09
N PHE A 46 -18.04 -12.30 3.55
CA PHE A 46 -16.75 -12.47 4.19
C PHE A 46 -17.00 -13.03 5.59
N ASP A 47 -17.04 -14.35 5.69
CA ASP A 47 -17.22 -15.04 6.97
C ASP A 47 -15.92 -14.91 7.79
N PHE A 48 -15.83 -13.81 8.53
CA PHE A 48 -14.73 -13.52 9.45
C PHE A 48 -14.52 -14.65 10.45
N GLU A 49 -15.58 -15.37 10.81
CA GLU A 49 -15.53 -16.42 11.82
C GLU A 49 -15.01 -17.74 11.24
N ALA A 50 -15.35 -18.05 9.99
CA ALA A 50 -14.77 -19.19 9.26
C ALA A 50 -13.31 -18.95 8.81
N SER A 51 -12.91 -17.70 8.61
CA SER A 51 -11.55 -17.31 8.21
C SER A 51 -10.59 -17.13 9.40
N ARG A 52 -11.11 -17.03 10.62
CA ARG A 52 -10.28 -16.87 11.82
C ARG A 52 -9.47 -18.16 12.03
N PRO A 53 -8.12 -18.13 11.88
CA PRO A 53 -7.33 -19.27 12.29
C PRO A 53 -7.62 -19.53 13.77
N PRO A 54 -7.79 -20.80 14.20
CA PRO A 54 -7.98 -21.10 15.61
C PRO A 54 -6.84 -20.45 16.39
N VAL A 55 -7.17 -19.73 17.47
CA VAL A 55 -6.14 -19.19 18.37
C VAL A 55 -5.51 -20.37 19.11
N ASN A 56 -4.55 -21.02 18.46
CA ASN A 56 -3.78 -22.09 19.04
C ASN A 56 -2.64 -21.43 19.81
N LEU A 57 -2.88 -21.15 21.09
CA LEU A 57 -1.80 -20.72 21.96
C LEU A 57 -0.76 -21.84 21.97
N PRO A 58 0.49 -21.54 21.64
CA PRO A 58 1.51 -22.56 21.63
C PRO A 58 1.68 -23.12 23.05
N ALA A 59 2.07 -24.39 23.17
CA ALA A 59 2.12 -25.09 24.47
C ALA A 59 2.98 -24.40 25.55
N TRP A 60 3.89 -23.51 25.14
CA TRP A 60 4.71 -22.70 26.05
C TRP A 60 3.98 -21.49 26.66
N ALA A 61 2.85 -21.07 26.07
CA ALA A 61 1.97 -20.01 26.56
C ALA A 61 0.79 -20.58 27.39
N ALA A 62 1.04 -21.65 28.15
CA ALA A 62 0.01 -22.44 28.81
C ALA A 62 -0.45 -21.90 30.17
N SER A 63 0.29 -20.97 30.79
CA SER A 63 -0.06 -20.42 32.10
C SER A 63 -0.32 -18.91 32.07
N HIS A 64 -1.30 -18.48 32.85
CA HIS A 64 -1.65 -17.07 32.99
C HIS A 64 -0.48 -16.23 33.53
N ALA A 65 0.30 -16.76 34.48
CA ALA A 65 1.47 -16.08 35.02
C ALA A 65 2.55 -15.81 33.95
N GLN A 66 2.74 -16.72 32.99
CA GLN A 66 3.65 -16.51 31.87
C GLN A 66 3.14 -15.43 30.91
N LEU A 67 1.82 -15.41 30.63
CA LEU A 67 1.22 -14.39 29.78
C LEU A 67 1.41 -12.98 30.37
N GLU A 68 1.19 -12.81 31.68
CA GLU A 68 1.40 -11.53 32.36
C GLU A 68 2.86 -11.05 32.26
N LEU A 69 3.82 -11.98 32.42
CA LEU A 69 5.24 -11.65 32.27
C LEU A 69 5.57 -11.21 30.84
N MET A 70 5.04 -11.91 29.83
CA MET A 70 5.24 -11.56 28.43
C MET A 70 4.61 -10.21 28.09
N VAL A 71 3.42 -9.91 28.64
CA VAL A 71 2.78 -8.60 28.47
C VAL A 71 3.68 -7.52 29.05
N ALA A 72 4.17 -7.68 30.29
CA ALA A 72 5.06 -6.70 30.91
C ALA A 72 6.36 -6.48 30.10
N GLU A 73 6.95 -7.55 29.57
CA GLU A 73 8.13 -7.48 28.71
C GLU A 73 7.83 -6.79 27.38
N ALA A 74 6.74 -7.16 26.71
CA ALA A 74 6.32 -6.56 25.44
C ALA A 74 6.00 -5.08 25.58
N LEU A 75 5.37 -4.66 26.69
CA LEU A 75 5.13 -3.25 27.00
C LEU A 75 6.42 -2.48 27.22
N SER A 76 7.36 -3.07 27.97
CA SER A 76 8.69 -2.48 28.18
C SER A 76 9.45 -2.34 26.86
N TRP A 77 9.41 -3.37 26.01
CA TRP A 77 10.01 -3.35 24.68
C TRP A 77 9.36 -2.30 23.77
N ALA A 78 8.03 -2.20 23.76
CA ALA A 78 7.30 -1.20 22.99
C ALA A 78 7.69 0.23 23.40
N ALA A 79 7.83 0.48 24.71
CA ALA A 79 8.28 1.78 25.23
C ALA A 79 9.72 2.12 24.81
N CYS A 80 10.63 1.15 24.84
CA CYS A 80 12.02 1.35 24.44
C CYS A 80 12.22 1.50 22.92
N ASN A 81 11.33 0.95 22.09
CA ASN A 81 11.44 0.94 20.64
C ASN A 81 10.51 1.95 19.94
N GLY A 82 9.79 2.78 20.70
CA GLY A 82 8.96 3.86 20.16
C GLY A 82 7.61 3.41 19.59
N ILE A 83 7.10 2.25 20.00
CA ILE A 83 5.76 1.78 19.66
C ILE A 83 4.77 2.43 20.61
N LEU A 84 4.60 3.75 20.47
CA LEU A 84 3.82 4.59 21.37
C LEU A 84 2.81 5.44 20.58
N MET A 85 1.70 5.76 21.24
CA MET A 85 0.66 6.67 20.77
C MET A 85 0.34 7.66 21.89
N ARG A 86 -0.13 8.85 21.53
CA ARG A 86 -0.63 9.81 22.52
C ARG A 86 -1.87 9.21 23.21
N ALA A 87 -1.83 9.11 24.53
CA ALA A 87 -3.00 8.71 25.29
C ALA A 87 -4.06 9.81 25.14
N SER A 88 -5.28 9.44 24.76
CA SER A 88 -6.40 10.37 24.77
C SER A 88 -6.71 10.68 26.23
N ALA A 89 -6.38 11.89 26.68
CA ALA A 89 -6.85 12.38 27.95
C ALA A 89 -8.29 12.88 27.76
N ALA A 90 -9.22 12.45 28.61
CA ALA A 90 -10.52 13.10 28.70
C ALA A 90 -10.29 14.51 29.28
N GLY A 91 -10.09 15.49 28.40
CA GLY A 91 -9.67 16.86 28.74
C GLY A 91 -8.25 17.13 28.25
N ASP A 92 -8.13 17.50 26.98
CA ASP A 92 -6.88 17.99 26.40
C ASP A 92 -6.65 19.43 26.92
N ASP A 93 -6.16 19.56 28.14
CA ASP A 93 -5.52 20.81 28.58
C ASP A 93 -4.22 20.96 27.78
N GLU A 94 -4.14 21.96 26.88
CA GLU A 94 -2.97 22.22 26.02
C GLU A 94 -1.66 22.39 26.82
N ASP A 95 -1.75 22.73 28.11
CA ASP A 95 -0.60 22.97 29.00
C ASP A 95 -0.10 21.70 29.73
N SER A 96 -0.78 20.56 29.60
CA SER A 96 -0.34 19.31 30.23
C SER A 96 0.70 18.59 29.40
N ALA A 97 1.70 18.00 30.07
CA ALA A 97 2.71 17.19 29.39
C ALA A 97 2.03 16.01 28.67
N PRO A 98 2.35 15.75 27.38
CA PRO A 98 1.69 14.71 26.61
C PRO A 98 1.93 13.35 27.28
N THR A 99 0.84 12.68 27.62
CA THR A 99 0.89 11.31 28.13
C THR A 99 0.94 10.34 26.95
N PHE A 100 1.84 9.35 27.03
CA PHE A 100 2.00 8.34 25.99
C PHE A 100 1.60 6.97 26.53
N THR A 101 0.95 6.19 25.67
CA THR A 101 0.68 4.76 25.88
C THR A 101 1.25 3.98 24.71
N HIS A 102 1.36 2.66 24.83
CA HIS A 102 1.78 1.81 23.72
C HIS A 102 0.72 1.81 22.60
N ALA A 103 1.16 1.68 21.35
CA ALA A 103 0.24 1.39 20.26
C ALA A 103 -0.40 0.01 20.49
N PRO A 104 -1.68 -0.23 20.14
CA PRO A 104 -2.26 -1.56 20.21
C PRO A 104 -1.51 -2.55 19.31
N PHE A 105 -1.06 -3.68 19.86
CA PHE A 105 -0.40 -4.77 19.12
C PHE A 105 -0.85 -6.14 19.63
N SER A 106 -0.72 -7.18 18.81
CA SER A 106 -0.96 -8.56 19.22
C SER A 106 0.25 -9.10 19.98
N LEU A 107 0.02 -9.75 21.13
CA LEU A 107 1.10 -10.30 21.95
C LEU A 107 1.91 -11.39 21.22
N LEU A 108 1.23 -12.15 20.36
CA LEU A 108 1.82 -13.18 19.52
C LEU A 108 1.58 -12.86 18.04
N PRO A 109 2.46 -13.29 17.13
CA PRO A 109 2.22 -13.17 15.70
C PRO A 109 1.03 -14.05 15.29
N CYS A 110 0.24 -13.55 14.34
CA CYS A 110 -0.82 -14.34 13.72
C CYS A 110 -0.20 -15.28 12.66
N GLU A 111 -0.67 -16.53 12.60
CA GLU A 111 -0.28 -17.43 11.52
C GLU A 111 -0.88 -16.95 10.19
N PHE A 112 -0.08 -17.00 9.12
CA PHE A 112 -0.49 -16.52 7.82
C PHE A 112 0.08 -17.41 6.70
N PRO A 113 -0.70 -17.78 5.66
CA PRO A 113 -0.23 -18.63 4.58
C PRO A 113 0.94 -18.00 3.81
N ALA A 114 2.09 -18.68 3.79
CA ALA A 114 3.31 -18.16 3.16
C ALA A 114 3.14 -17.88 1.65
N ALA A 115 2.38 -18.71 0.94
CA ALA A 115 2.09 -18.52 -0.47
C ALA A 115 1.30 -17.23 -0.74
N ALA A 116 0.27 -16.96 0.08
CA ALA A 116 -0.52 -15.74 -0.02
C ALA A 116 0.31 -14.48 0.30
N LEU A 117 1.21 -14.57 1.28
CA LEU A 117 2.10 -13.45 1.62
C LEU A 117 3.08 -13.15 0.46
N ALA A 118 3.66 -14.20 -0.14
CA ALA A 118 4.55 -14.05 -1.29
C ALA A 118 3.82 -13.46 -2.51
N GLU A 119 2.58 -13.87 -2.76
CA GLU A 119 1.74 -13.31 -3.81
C GLU A 119 1.44 -11.82 -3.55
N ALA A 120 1.07 -11.44 -2.33
CA ALA A 120 0.85 -10.04 -1.96
C ALA A 120 2.11 -9.19 -2.21
N TYR A 121 3.30 -9.69 -1.87
CA TYR A 121 4.55 -9.01 -2.17
C TYR A 121 4.82 -8.86 -3.67
N ALA A 122 4.50 -9.88 -4.48
CA ALA A 122 4.64 -9.82 -5.93
C ALA A 122 3.67 -8.80 -6.56
N LEU A 123 2.46 -8.66 -6.01
CA LEU A 123 1.43 -7.73 -6.49
C LEU A 123 1.64 -6.28 -6.05
N ALA A 124 2.30 -6.03 -4.91
CA ALA A 124 2.52 -4.68 -4.37
C ALA A 124 3.05 -3.65 -5.41
N PRO A 125 4.12 -3.91 -6.19
CA PRO A 125 4.60 -2.95 -7.19
C PRO A 125 3.65 -2.80 -8.39
N VAL A 126 2.86 -3.83 -8.72
CA VAL A 126 1.87 -3.78 -9.80
C VAL A 126 0.73 -2.83 -9.42
N PHE A 127 0.21 -2.95 -8.19
CA PHE A 127 -0.79 -2.02 -7.65
C PHE A 127 -0.24 -0.60 -7.54
N GLY A 128 1.03 -0.42 -7.15
CA GLY A 128 1.66 0.89 -7.13
C GLY A 128 1.60 1.60 -8.49
N LYS A 129 1.95 0.89 -9.58
CA LYS A 129 1.88 1.42 -10.95
C LYS A 129 0.44 1.65 -11.43
N LEU A 130 -0.47 0.78 -11.03
CA LEU A 130 -1.89 0.93 -11.35
C LEU A 130 -2.44 2.22 -10.73
N VAL A 131 -2.23 2.44 -9.43
CA VAL A 131 -2.65 3.66 -8.72
C VAL A 131 -2.03 4.89 -9.33
N GLU A 132 -0.74 4.83 -9.69
CA GLU A 132 -0.05 5.93 -10.37
C GLU A 132 -0.66 6.24 -11.75
N SER A 133 -1.00 5.22 -12.53
CA SER A 133 -1.58 5.41 -13.87
C SER A 133 -3.02 5.93 -13.80
N VAL A 134 -3.83 5.37 -12.90
CA VAL A 134 -5.23 5.79 -12.68
C VAL A 134 -5.30 7.21 -12.14
N SER A 135 -4.43 7.58 -11.19
CA SER A 135 -4.41 8.94 -10.62
C SER A 135 -4.09 10.05 -11.63
N ARG A 136 -3.42 9.74 -12.74
CA ARG A 136 -3.13 10.69 -13.82
C ARG A 136 -4.27 10.85 -14.82
N ASP A 137 -5.17 9.87 -14.93
CA ASP A 137 -6.29 9.89 -15.85
C ASP A 137 -7.51 10.58 -15.21
N VAL A 138 -7.43 11.91 -15.14
CA VAL A 138 -8.50 12.75 -14.59
C VAL A 138 -9.85 12.54 -15.30
N PRO A 139 -9.92 12.49 -16.65
CA PRO A 139 -11.18 12.21 -17.33
C PRO A 139 -11.81 10.87 -16.94
N TRP A 140 -11.00 9.81 -16.79
CA TRP A 140 -11.48 8.52 -16.32
C TRP A 140 -12.01 8.60 -14.88
N LEU A 141 -11.27 9.25 -13.97
CA LEU A 141 -11.67 9.42 -12.57
C LEU A 141 -13.00 10.18 -12.45
N SER A 142 -13.12 11.33 -13.10
CA SER A 142 -14.34 12.14 -13.06
C SER A 142 -15.54 11.33 -13.54
N ARG A 143 -15.41 10.63 -14.66
CA ARG A 143 -16.49 9.78 -15.19
C ARG A 143 -16.85 8.63 -14.24
N THR A 144 -15.86 7.98 -13.63
CA THR A 144 -16.10 6.85 -12.73
C THR A 144 -16.74 7.28 -11.41
N LEU A 145 -16.41 8.48 -10.90
CA LEU A 145 -16.89 8.95 -9.59
C LEU A 145 -18.13 9.85 -9.66
N THR A 146 -18.62 10.24 -10.85
CA THR A 146 -19.73 11.19 -11.01
C THR A 146 -20.98 10.79 -10.21
N GLU A 147 -21.39 9.53 -10.28
CA GLU A 147 -22.59 9.05 -9.57
C GLU A 147 -22.41 9.07 -8.04
N VAL A 148 -21.20 8.75 -7.56
CA VAL A 148 -20.89 8.76 -6.12
C VAL A 148 -20.88 10.19 -5.59
N ALA A 149 -20.28 11.12 -6.34
CA ALA A 149 -20.21 12.54 -5.98
C ALA A 149 -21.59 13.21 -5.91
N GLU A 150 -22.60 12.69 -6.60
CA GLU A 150 -23.99 13.18 -6.47
C GLU A 150 -24.66 12.72 -5.16
N SER A 151 -24.13 11.69 -4.50
CA SER A 151 -24.72 11.05 -3.33
C SER A 151 -23.95 11.27 -2.02
N ASP A 152 -22.65 11.54 -2.09
CA ASP A 152 -21.75 11.72 -0.95
C ASP A 152 -21.04 13.07 -1.01
N ASP A 153 -21.37 13.96 -0.07
CA ASP A 153 -20.81 15.31 0.03
C ASP A 153 -19.30 15.34 0.34
N PHE A 154 -18.71 14.22 0.79
CA PHE A 154 -17.27 14.15 1.09
C PHE A 154 -16.40 13.93 -0.16
N ILE A 155 -16.93 13.29 -1.20
CA ILE A 155 -16.21 12.84 -2.41
C ILE A 155 -16.24 13.91 -3.51
#